data_AF-A0A937S4P5-F1
#
_entry.id   AF-A0A937S4P5-F1
#
_cell.length_a   1.000
_cell.length_b   1.000
_cell.length_c   1.000
_cell.angle_alpha   90.00
_cell.angle_beta   90.00
_cell.angle_gamma   90.00
#
_symmetry.space_group_name_H-M   'P 1'
#
loop_
_entity.id
_entity.type
_entity.pdbx_description
1 polymer ?
#
loop_
_entity_poly.entity_id
_entity_poly.type
_entity_poly.pdbx_seq_one_letter_code
_entity_poly.pdbx_strand_id
1 'polypeptide(L)' 'MKEAVTRLDYCQYLLVSQINYTLTNFADHSEKFSHDQINRYLVGEKVTPRLVWENVSSQVVQSVKGYLVFGDTVLYGIE' A
#
# COMPACT_ATOMS: atom_id res chain seq x y z
N MET A 1 22.82 1.83 -13.06
CA MET A 1 21.50 1.15 -13.24
C MET A 1 20.49 1.91 -12.40
N LYS A 2 19.27 2.15 -12.90
CA LYS A 2 18.20 2.71 -12.06
C LYS A 2 17.74 1.63 -11.07
N GLU A 3 17.54 2.00 -9.81
CA GLU A 3 17.09 1.09 -8.76
C GLU A 3 15.66 0.60 -9.04
N ALA A 4 15.38 -0.67 -8.74
CA ALA A 4 14.03 -1.22 -8.82
C ALA A 4 13.22 -0.81 -7.58
N VAL A 5 11.93 -0.53 -7.77
CA VAL A 5 11.03 -0.27 -6.64
C VAL A 5 10.95 -1.53 -5.78
N THR A 6 11.18 -1.38 -4.49
CA THR A 6 11.04 -2.48 -3.52
C THR A 6 9.71 -2.38 -2.78
N ARG A 7 9.36 -3.47 -2.08
CA ARG A 7 8.20 -3.46 -1.18
C ARG A 7 8.34 -2.43 -0.06
N LEU A 8 9.54 -2.23 0.47
CA LEU A 8 9.79 -1.25 1.51
C LEU A 8 9.52 0.17 1.01
N ASP A 9 9.96 0.51 -0.20
CA ASP A 9 9.71 1.83 -0.80
C ASP A 9 8.21 2.12 -0.91
N TYR A 10 7.43 1.14 -1.38
CA TYR A 10 5.99 1.30 -1.51
C TYR A 10 5.28 1.37 -0.16
N CYS A 11 5.69 0.56 0.83
CA CYS A 11 5.17 0.64 2.18
C CYS A 11 5.47 2.01 2.83
N GLN A 12 6.67 2.55 2.65
CA GLN A 12 7.03 3.88 3.16
C GLN A 12 6.18 4.98 2.53
N TYR A 13 5.93 4.90 1.22
CA TYR A 13 5.01 5.81 0.54
C TYR A 13 3.61 5.74 1.15
N LEU A 14 3.02 4.54 1.29
CA LEU A 14 1.69 4.37 1.88
C LEU A 14 1.56 4.92 3.31
N LEU A 15 2.62 4.84 4.12
CA LEU A 15 2.62 5.38 5.49
C LEU A 15 2.53 6.90 5.54
N VAL A 16 3.14 7.59 4.57
CA VAL A 16 3.13 9.07 4.48
C VAL A 16 1.99 9.60 3.62
N SER A 17 1.37 8.74 2.80
CA SER A 17 0.30 9.09 1.87
C SER A 17 -1.05 8.53 2.36
N GLN A 18 -1.52 9.00 3.51
CA GLN A 18 -2.66 8.41 4.26
C GLN A 18 -4.05 8.58 3.61
N ILE A 19 -4.11 9.05 2.36
CA ILE A 19 -5.33 9.10 1.55
C ILE A 19 -5.14 8.30 0.26
N ASN A 20 -6.25 7.96 -0.42
CA ASN A 20 -6.24 7.18 -1.66
C ASN A 20 -5.65 7.97 -2.83
N TYR A 21 -4.32 8.03 -2.89
CA TYR A 21 -3.57 8.58 -4.00
C TYR A 21 -3.33 7.55 -5.10
N THR A 22 -3.21 8.05 -6.33
CA THR A 22 -2.90 7.22 -7.50
C THR A 22 -1.41 6.91 -7.56
N LEU A 23 -1.01 5.92 -8.36
CA LEU A 23 0.42 5.66 -8.59
C LEU A 23 1.16 6.85 -9.22
N THR A 24 0.44 7.74 -9.93
CA THR A 24 1.00 8.96 -10.49
C THR A 24 1.46 9.89 -9.38
N ASN A 25 0.68 10.01 -8.30
CA ASN A 25 1.10 10.78 -7.14
C ASN A 25 2.41 10.23 -6.55
N PHE A 26 2.58 8.90 -6.48
CA PHE A 26 3.84 8.32 -6.02
C PHE A 26 5.01 8.70 -6.96
N ALA A 27 4.81 8.63 -8.27
CA ALA A 27 5.82 9.03 -9.24
C ALA A 27 6.18 10.52 -9.14
N ASP A 28 5.19 11.40 -9.00
CA ASP A 28 5.37 12.85 -8.91
C ASP A 28 6.12 13.27 -7.62
N HIS A 29 6.01 12.47 -6.56
CA HIS A 29 6.64 12.72 -5.27
C HIS A 29 7.87 11.83 -5.02
N SER A 30 8.40 11.18 -6.06
CA SER A 30 9.61 10.37 -6.00
C SER A 30 10.66 10.86 -6.99
N GLU A 31 11.79 11.36 -6.49
CA GLU A 31 12.94 11.66 -7.34
C GLU A 31 13.66 10.38 -7.84
N LYS A 32 13.34 9.22 -7.26
CA LYS A 32 14.04 7.96 -7.48
C LYS A 32 13.40 7.07 -8.54
N PHE A 33 12.08 7.07 -8.64
CA PHE A 33 11.34 6.10 -9.44
C PHE A 33 10.43 6.77 -10.46
N SER A 34 10.53 6.33 -11.72
CA SER A 34 9.57 6.76 -12.73
C SER A 34 8.21 6.06 -12.56
N HIS A 35 7.17 6.66 -13.14
CA HIS A 35 5.83 6.09 -13.24
C HIS A 35 5.85 4.63 -13.73
N ASP A 36 6.56 4.37 -14.83
CA ASP A 36 6.74 3.02 -15.37
C ASP A 36 7.38 2.01 -14.41
N GLN A 37 8.35 2.43 -13.59
CA GLN A 37 9.00 1.54 -12.63
C GLN A 37 8.03 1.14 -11.53
N ILE A 38 7.25 2.09 -11.04
CA ILE A 38 6.20 1.88 -10.04
C ILE A 38 5.11 1.00 -10.62
N ASN A 39 4.62 1.29 -11.84
CA ASN A 39 3.59 0.51 -12.50
C ASN A 39 4.02 -0.96 -12.67
N ARG A 40 5.25 -1.21 -13.13
CA ARG A 40 5.77 -2.58 -13.26
C ARG A 40 5.84 -3.31 -11.92
N TYR A 41 6.26 -2.62 -10.85
CA TYR A 41 6.25 -3.19 -9.50
C TYR A 41 4.84 -3.53 -9.04
N LEU A 42 3.87 -2.60 -9.16
CA LEU A 42 2.49 -2.81 -8.73
C LEU A 42 1.77 -3.93 -9.48
N VAL A 43 2.06 -4.10 -10.77
CA VAL A 43 1.50 -5.19 -11.59
C VAL A 43 2.07 -6.56 -11.18
N GLY A 44 3.37 -6.61 -10.84
CA GLY A 44 4.05 -7.86 -10.51
C GLY A 44 3.88 -8.30 -9.05
N GLU A 45 3.72 -7.34 -8.14
CA GLU A 45 3.69 -7.59 -6.71
C GLU A 45 2.29 -8.01 -6.23
N LYS A 46 2.23 -9.04 -5.36
CA LYS A 46 0.98 -9.50 -4.75
C LYS A 46 1.02 -9.29 -3.25
N VAL A 47 0.47 -8.17 -2.79
CA VAL A 47 0.24 -7.93 -1.35
C VAL A 47 -1.11 -8.50 -0.95
N THR A 48 -1.11 -9.75 -0.50
CA THR A 48 -2.35 -10.41 -0.06
C THR A 48 -2.78 -9.92 1.34
N PRO A 49 -4.07 -9.91 1.67
CA PRO A 49 -4.53 -9.57 3.02
C PRO A 49 -3.89 -10.42 4.12
N ARG A 50 -3.62 -11.70 3.83
CA ARG A 50 -2.92 -12.61 4.76
C ARG A 50 -1.52 -12.12 5.08
N LEU A 51 -0.76 -11.71 4.07
CA LEU A 51 0.59 -11.17 4.25
C LEU A 51 0.56 -9.91 5.12
N VAL A 52 -0.43 -9.03 4.90
CA VAL A 52 -0.61 -7.83 5.74
C VAL A 52 -0.86 -8.25 7.19
N TRP A 53 -1.80 -9.16 7.43
CA TRP A 53 -2.15 -9.64 8.77
C TRP A 53 -0.97 -10.27 9.51
N GLU A 54 -0.18 -11.09 8.83
CA GLU A 54 1.03 -11.73 9.39
C GLU A 54 2.05 -10.68 9.90
N ASN A 55 2.12 -9.50 9.26
CA ASN A 55 3.06 -8.44 9.66
C ASN A 55 2.51 -7.48 10.74
N VAL A 56 1.19 -7.33 10.88
CA VAL A 56 0.59 -6.32 11.78
C VAL A 56 -0.11 -6.90 13.00
N SER A 57 -0.44 -8.19 13.00
CA SER A 57 -1.24 -8.83 14.05
C SER A 57 -0.69 -8.63 15.47
N SER A 58 0.63 -8.65 15.65
CA SER A 58 1.29 -8.41 16.95
C SER A 58 1.13 -6.97 17.47
N GLN A 59 0.80 -6.03 16.58
CA GLN A 59 0.58 -4.62 16.91
C GLN A 59 -0.89 -4.35 17.30
N VAL A 60 -1.79 -5.31 17.07
CA VAL A 60 -3.21 -5.16 17.39
C VAL A 60 -3.44 -5.48 18.88
N VAL A 61 -3.61 -4.43 19.68
CA VAL A 61 -3.89 -4.56 21.11
C VAL A 61 -5.31 -5.07 21.34
N GLN A 62 -5.42 -6.28 21.87
CA GLN A 62 -6.70 -6.88 22.26
C GLN A 62 -7.21 -6.26 23.56
N SER A 63 -8.51 -5.97 23.62
CA SER A 63 -9.16 -5.41 24.80
C SER A 63 -10.54 -6.01 24.99
N VAL A 64 -10.90 -6.32 26.24
CA VAL A 64 -12.24 -6.83 26.61
C VAL A 64 -13.34 -5.81 26.27
N LYS A 65 -12.99 -4.52 26.22
CA LYS A 65 -13.90 -3.43 25.81
C LYS A 65 -13.71 -3.00 24.35
N GLY A 66 -12.92 -3.76 23.58
CA GLY A 66 -12.68 -3.48 22.18
C GLY A 66 -13.92 -3.78 21.33
N TYR A 67 -14.05 -3.05 20.22
CA TYR A 67 -15.09 -3.29 19.22
C TYR A 67 -14.42 -3.52 17.87
N LEU A 68 -14.94 -4.49 17.12
CA LEU A 68 -14.56 -4.69 15.72
C LEU A 68 -15.51 -3.89 14.85
N VAL A 69 -14.98 -2.89 14.15
CA VAL A 69 -15.74 -2.07 13.21
C VAL A 69 -15.54 -2.64 11.82
N PHE A 70 -16.65 -3.05 11.19
CA PHE A 70 -16.67 -3.41 9.78
C PHE A 70 -17.22 -2.23 8.99
N GLY A 71 -16.50 -1.84 7.94
CA GLY A 71 -16.99 -0.93 6.91
C GLY A 71 -16.96 -1.65 5.57
N ASP A 72 -17.82 -1.22 4.66
CA ASP A 72 -17.78 -1.54 3.25
C ASP A 72 -17.20 -0.37 2.47
N THR A 73 -16.59 -0.68 1.31
CA THR A 73 -16.16 0.35 0.35
C THR A 73 -16.60 -0.09 -1.04
N VAL A 74 -17.04 0.88 -1.85
CA VAL A 74 -17.33 0.65 -3.26
C VAL A 74 -16.04 0.89 -4.04
N LEU A 75 -15.59 -0.13 -4.77
CA LEU A 75 -14.52 0.03 -5.76
C LEU A 75 -15.18 0.26 -7.11
N TYR A 76 -15.10 1.50 -7.60
CA TYR A 76 -15.52 1.80 -8.96
C TYR A 76 -14.42 1.30 -9.92
N GLY A 77 -14.76 0.33 -10.77
CA GLY A 77 -13.91 -0.04 -11.89
C GLY A 77 -13.88 1.10 -12.89
N ILE A 78 -12.69 1.47 -13.36
CA ILE A 78 -12.56 2.28 -14.57
C ILE A 78 -12.51 1.27 -15.72
N GLU A 79 -13.58 1.21 -16.51
CA GLU A 79 -13.62 0.49 -17.79
C GLU A 79 -12.64 1.09 -18.80
#